data_AF-R4L8D3-F1
#
_entry.id   AF-R4L8D3-F1
#
_cell.length_a   1.000
_cell.length_b   1.000
_cell.length_c   1.000
_cell.angle_alpha   90.00
_cell.angle_beta   90.00
_cell.angle_gamma   90.00
#
_symmetry.space_group_name_H-M   'P 1'
#
loop_
_entity.id
_entity.type
_entity.pdbx_description
1 polymer ?
#
loop_
_entity_poly.entity_id
_entity_poly.type
_entity_poly.pdbx_seq_one_letter_code
_entity_poly.pdbx_strand_id
1 'polypeptide(L)'
;FLSSLMDYTPTIPDELVEHYLAKSGFQCPDVRLIRLVAVAAQKFIADVANDALQHCKARQSAAVKDKRDKQQKDKRLILTMDDLSVALR
;
A
#
# COMPACT_ATOMS: atom_id res chain seq x y z
N PHE A 1 9.31 20.59 3.32
CA PHE A 1 8.45 19.38 3.34
C PHE A 1 7.24 19.57 4.24
N LEU A 2 7.36 19.70 5.57
CA LEU A 2 6.16 19.85 6.43
C LEU A 2 5.26 21.04 6.05
N SER A 3 5.83 22.16 5.61
CA SER A 3 5.06 23.32 5.14
C SER A 3 4.16 22.98 3.95
N SER A 4 4.58 22.09 3.04
CA SER A 4 3.75 21.70 1.89
C SER A 4 2.59 20.78 2.28
N LEU A 5 2.59 20.22 3.49
CA LEU A 5 1.47 19.40 3.98
C LEU A 5 0.28 20.25 4.46
N MET A 6 0.46 21.56 4.65
CA MET A 6 -0.66 22.45 4.98
C MET A 6 -1.72 22.52 3.90
N ASP A 7 -1.32 22.46 2.63
CA ASP A 7 -2.21 22.57 1.48
C ASP A 7 -2.45 21.22 0.79
N TYR A 8 -1.85 20.15 1.31
CA TYR A 8 -2.00 18.79 0.76
C TYR A 8 -3.15 18.05 1.42
N THR A 9 -4.02 17.42 0.61
CA THR A 9 -5.10 16.56 1.09
C THR A 9 -4.73 15.09 0.84
N PRO A 10 -4.29 14.33 1.86
CA PRO A 10 -3.98 12.92 1.70
C PRO A 10 -5.24 12.09 1.40
N THR A 11 -5.06 10.96 0.72
CA THR A 11 -6.12 9.93 0.49
C THR A 11 -6.74 9.38 1.77
N ILE A 12 -5.99 9.33 2.86
CA ILE A 12 -6.47 8.92 4.19
C ILE A 12 -6.97 10.20 4.87
N PRO A 13 -8.25 10.27 5.28
CA PRO A 13 -8.83 11.46 5.92
C PRO A 13 -8.13 11.81 7.24
N ASP A 14 -8.06 13.10 7.54
CA ASP A 14 -7.41 13.63 8.74
C ASP A 14 -8.08 13.07 10.01
N GLU A 15 -9.42 12.97 10.04
CA GLU A 15 -10.20 12.47 11.17
C GLU A 15 -9.89 11.00 11.51
N LEU A 16 -9.58 10.19 10.48
CA LEU A 16 -9.23 8.80 10.68
C LEU A 16 -7.87 8.69 11.37
N VAL A 17 -6.91 9.53 10.96
CA VAL A 17 -5.58 9.57 11.57
C VAL A 17 -5.68 10.10 13.00
N GLU A 18 -6.43 11.18 13.23
CA GLU A 18 -6.70 11.71 14.56
C GLU A 18 -7.31 10.65 15.50
N HIS A 19 -8.30 9.89 15.03
CA HIS A 19 -8.88 8.81 15.80
C HIS A 19 -7.85 7.75 16.22
N TYR A 20 -6.98 7.31 15.30
CA TYR A 20 -5.95 6.32 15.62
C TYR A 20 -4.82 6.88 16.49
N LEU A 21 -4.44 8.15 16.31
CA LEU A 21 -3.48 8.83 17.19
C LEU A 21 -4.04 8.97 18.61
N ALA A 22 -5.29 9.41 18.74
CA ALA A 22 -5.95 9.51 20.05
C ALA A 22 -6.04 8.13 20.73
N LYS A 23 -6.36 7.08 19.96
CA LYS A 23 -6.39 5.70 20.45
C LYS A 23 -5.02 5.20 20.94
N SER A 24 -3.91 5.69 20.37
CA SER A 24 -2.56 5.38 20.85
C SER A 24 -2.08 6.29 21.99
N GLY A 25 -2.93 7.21 22.46
CA GLY A 25 -2.62 8.15 23.54
C GLY A 25 -1.93 9.43 23.09
N PHE A 26 -1.95 9.73 21.80
CA PHE A 26 -1.33 10.93 21.22
C PHE A 26 -2.38 11.87 20.62
N GLN A 27 -2.46 13.10 21.13
CA GLN A 27 -3.27 14.17 20.53
C GLN A 27 -2.37 15.30 20.09
N CYS A 28 -2.50 15.71 18.83
CA CYS A 28 -1.70 16.78 18.26
C CYS A 28 -2.60 17.76 17.51
N PRO A 29 -2.58 19.06 17.85
CA PRO A 29 -3.35 20.08 17.15
C PRO A 29 -2.72 20.49 15.80
N ASP A 30 -1.50 20.02 15.48
CA ASP A 30 -0.83 20.36 14.23
C ASP A 30 -1.27 19.42 13.09
N VAL A 31 -2.13 19.94 12.20
CA VAL A 31 -2.63 19.25 11.01
C VAL A 31 -1.51 18.70 10.12
N ARG A 32 -0.32 19.32 10.11
CA ARG A 32 0.80 18.85 9.29
C ARG A 32 1.36 17.54 9.81
N LEU A 33 1.32 17.31 11.13
CA LEU A 33 1.75 16.04 11.73
C LEU A 33 0.72 14.94 11.49
N ILE A 34 -0.57 15.27 11.55
CA ILE A 34 -1.66 14.36 11.18
C ILE A 34 -1.49 13.92 9.71
N ARG A 35 -1.33 14.87 8.79
CA ARG A 35 -1.13 14.58 7.37
C ARG A 35 0.19 13.87 7.07
N LEU A 36 1.23 14.14 7.85
CA LEU A 36 2.49 13.39 7.73
C LEU A 36 2.27 11.91 8.02
N VAL A 37 1.56 11.57 9.10
CA VAL A 37 1.22 10.19 9.44
C VAL A 37 0.35 9.57 8.35
N ALA A 38 -0.61 10.32 7.80
CA ALA A 38 -1.43 9.86 6.68
C ALA A 38 -0.57 9.47 5.46
N VAL A 39 0.35 10.34 5.04
CA VAL A 39 1.25 10.10 3.91
C VAL A 39 2.23 8.95 4.19
N ALA A 40 2.75 8.85 5.41
CA ALA A 40 3.63 7.76 5.81
C ALA A 40 2.90 6.41 5.75
N ALA A 41 1.68 6.33 6.26
CA ALA A 41 0.86 5.12 6.19
C ALA A 41 0.52 4.74 4.73
N GLN A 42 0.19 5.72 3.89
CA GLN A 42 -0.02 5.50 2.46
C GLN A 42 1.22 4.95 1.77
N LYS A 43 2.37 5.56 2.02
CA LYS A 43 3.66 5.13 1.48
C LYS A 43 3.97 3.70 1.89
N PHE A 44 3.77 3.38 3.17
CA PHE A 44 3.97 2.02 3.70
C PHE A 44 3.09 0.99 2.99
N ILE A 45 1.78 1.25 2.87
CA ILE A 45 0.86 0.34 2.17
C ILE A 45 1.22 0.23 0.68
N ALA A 46 1.60 1.34 0.04
CA ALA A 46 2.00 1.34 -1.36
C ALA A 46 3.27 0.52 -1.60
N ASP A 47 4.26 0.60 -0.72
CA ASP A 47 5.48 -0.19 -0.81
C ASP A 47 5.16 -1.70 -0.69
N VAL A 48 4.39 -2.10 0.32
CA VAL A 48 3.94 -3.50 0.50
C VAL A 48 3.14 -4.00 -0.71
N ALA A 49 2.23 -3.18 -1.25
CA ALA A 49 1.44 -3.55 -2.41
C ALA A 49 2.29 -3.69 -3.67
N ASN A 50 3.31 -2.84 -3.83
CA ASN A 50 4.25 -2.92 -4.95
C ASN A 50 5.12 -4.17 -4.88
N ASP A 51 5.59 -4.55 -3.69
CA ASP A 51 6.37 -5.77 -3.50
C ASP A 51 5.50 -7.01 -3.77
N ALA A 52 4.28 -7.05 -3.24
CA ALA A 52 3.33 -8.13 -3.54
C ALA A 52 3.01 -8.21 -5.05
N LEU A 53 2.89 -7.07 -5.74
CA LEU A 53 2.69 -7.01 -7.18
C LEU A 53 3.88 -7.61 -7.95
N GLN A 54 5.11 -7.36 -7.50
CA GLN A 54 6.31 -7.95 -8.11
C GLN A 54 6.31 -9.48 -7.95
N HIS A 55 5.98 -9.99 -6.77
CA HIS A 55 5.85 -11.43 -6.53
C HIS A 55 4.75 -12.07 -7.39
N CYS A 56 3.59 -11.40 -7.50
CA CYS A 56 2.49 -11.85 -8.35
C CYS A 56 2.92 -11.98 -9.82
N LYS A 57 3.62 -10.96 -10.36
CA LYS A 57 4.16 -10.97 -11.73
C LYS A 57 5.19 -12.08 -11.94
N ALA A 58 6.12 -12.25 -11.01
CA ALA A 58 7.14 -13.30 -11.09
C ALA A 58 6.51 -14.70 -11.15
N ARG A 59 5.55 -14.98 -10.27
CA ARG A 59 4.81 -16.26 -10.24
C ARG A 59 4.03 -16.52 -11.53
N GLN A 60 3.31 -15.52 -12.05
CA GLN A 60 2.58 -15.67 -13.31
C GLN A 60 3.51 -15.91 -14.50
N SER A 61 4.68 -15.26 -14.52
CA SER A 61 5.68 -15.46 -15.58
C SER A 61 6.28 -16.86 -15.58
N ALA A 62 6.46 -17.47 -14.40
CA ALA A 62 6.93 -18.85 -14.26
C ALA A 62 5.88 -19.85 -14.79
N ALA A 63 4.60 -19.65 -14.44
CA ALA A 63 3.50 -20.54 -14.87
C ALA A 63 3.29 -20.56 -16.40
N VAL A 64 3.57 -19.45 -17.10
CA VAL A 64 3.43 -19.36 -18.57
C VAL A 64 4.51 -20.17 -19.30
N LYS A 65 5.68 -20.40 -18.68
CA LYS A 65 6.79 -21.13 -19.31
C LYS A 65 6.47 -22.63 -19.52
N ASP A 66 5.57 -23.19 -18.71
CA ASP A 66 5.22 -24.61 -18.70
C ASP A 66 4.02 -24.98 -19.59
N LYS A 67 3.18 -24.02 -20.04
CA LYS A 67 1.97 -24.30 -20.83
C LYS A 67 1.85 -23.37 -22.04
N ARG A 68 2.52 -23.74 -23.13
CA ARG A 68 2.67 -22.91 -24.33
C ARG A 68 1.42 -22.72 -25.20
N ASP A 69 0.30 -23.43 -25.00
CA ASP A 69 -0.72 -23.48 -26.06
C ASP A 69 -2.17 -23.01 -25.78
N LYS A 70 -2.64 -22.71 -24.56
CA LYS A 70 -4.09 -22.40 -24.40
C LYS A 70 -4.56 -21.30 -23.43
N GLN A 71 -3.67 -20.58 -22.73
CA GLN A 71 -4.10 -19.63 -21.68
C GLN A 71 -3.50 -18.22 -21.84
N GLN A 72 -3.73 -17.58 -22.98
CA GLN A 72 -3.32 -16.17 -23.17
C GLN A 72 -4.36 -15.16 -22.65
N LYS A 73 -5.58 -15.59 -22.30
CA LYS A 73 -6.73 -14.70 -22.12
C LYS A 73 -7.04 -14.22 -20.70
N ASP A 74 -6.40 -14.76 -19.66
CA ASP A 74 -6.67 -14.37 -18.26
C ASP A 74 -5.40 -14.01 -17.47
N LYS A 75 -4.61 -13.06 -17.97
CA LYS A 75 -3.49 -12.46 -17.21
C LYS A 75 -3.99 -11.38 -16.24
N ARG A 76 -5.02 -11.68 -15.47
CA ARG A 76 -5.48 -10.77 -14.42
C ARG A 76 -4.49 -10.82 -13.26
N LEU A 77 -3.98 -9.67 -12.84
CA LEU A 77 -3.19 -9.57 -11.62
C LEU A 77 -4.16 -9.62 -10.43
N ILE A 78 -3.95 -10.60 -9.54
CA ILE A 78 -4.77 -10.83 -8.36
C ILE A 78 -3.83 -10.83 -7.17
N LEU A 79 -4.13 -10.00 -6.17
CA LEU A 79 -3.43 -10.04 -4.89
C LEU A 79 -3.82 -11.33 -4.16
N THR A 80 -2.83 -12.19 -3.90
CA THR A 80 -3.05 -13.46 -3.20
C THR A 80 -2.26 -13.50 -1.89
N MET A 81 -2.67 -14.39 -0.97
CA MET A 81 -1.97 -14.57 0.31
C MET A 81 -0.52 -15.01 0.14
N ASP A 82 -0.20 -15.79 -0.90
CA ASP A 82 1.18 -16.18 -1.20
C ASP A 82 2.05 -14.94 -1.48
N ASP A 83 1.59 -14.07 -2.39
CA ASP A 83 2.34 -12.86 -2.77
C ASP A 83 2.47 -11.88 -1.59
N LEU A 84 1.38 -11.69 -0.84
CA LEU A 84 1.35 -10.78 0.31
C LEU A 84 2.21 -11.30 1.47
N SER A 85 2.19 -12.61 1.75
CA SER A 85 2.97 -13.19 2.84
C SER A 85 4.48 -13.08 2.63
N VAL A 86 4.94 -13.03 1.38
CA VAL A 86 6.34 -12.80 1.05
C VAL A 86 6.69 -11.31 1.12
N ALA A 87 5.80 -10.43 0.66
CA ALA A 87 5.99 -8.98 0.73
C ALA A 87 5.98 -8.40 2.16
N LEU A 88 5.46 -9.14 3.13
CA LEU A 88 5.43 -8.75 4.55
C LEU A 88 6.59 -9.31 5.39
N ARG A 89 7.49 -10.10 4.79
CA ARG A 89 8.69 -10.62 5.46
C ARG A 89 9.81 -9.59 5.42
#